data_AF-A0A2D6YV76-F1
#
_entry.id   AF-A0A2D6YV76-F1
#
_cell.length_a   1.000
_cell.length_b   1.000
_cell.length_c   1.000
_cell.angle_alpha   90.00
_cell.angle_beta   90.00
_cell.angle_gamma   90.00
#
_symmetry.space_group_name_H-M   'P 1'
#
loop_
_entity.id
_entity.type
_entity.pdbx_description
1 polymer ?
#
loop_
_entity_poly.entity_id
_entity_poly.type
_entity_poly.pdbx_seq_one_letter_code
_entity_poly.pdbx_strand_id
1 'polypeptide(L)' 'MSTLYLVIPLALLFAMLAIGAFVWSARSGQFDDLDGPAARILHDDDGERDDARSSRGSHPVSGNVTSRARSLA' A
#
# COMPACT_ATOMS: atom_id res chain seq x y z
N MET A 1 -16.08 -43.43 -33.27
CA MET A 1 -17.06 -42.52 -32.65
C MET A 1 -17.15 -42.85 -31.17
N SER A 2 -16.16 -42.41 -30.38
CA SER A 2 -16.01 -42.85 -28.98
C SER A 2 -15.42 -41.76 -28.08
N THR A 3 -14.50 -40.93 -28.61
CA THR A 3 -13.82 -39.88 -27.84
C THR A 3 -14.76 -38.81 -27.30
N LEU A 4 -15.85 -38.50 -28.00
CA LEU A 4 -16.85 -37.52 -27.53
C LEU A 4 -17.47 -37.90 -26.18
N TYR A 5 -17.67 -39.20 -25.93
CA TYR A 5 -18.20 -39.68 -24.65
C TYR A 5 -17.24 -39.47 -23.47
N LEU A 6 -15.94 -39.29 -23.73
CA LEU A 6 -14.95 -38.97 -22.71
C LEU A 6 -14.76 -37.46 -22.57
N VAL A 7 -14.70 -36.74 -23.69
CA VAL A 7 -14.41 -35.30 -23.70
C VAL A 7 -15.57 -34.47 -23.15
N ILE A 8 -16.82 -34.82 -23.45
CA ILE A 8 -18.00 -34.09 -22.96
C ILE A 8 -18.06 -34.07 -21.43
N PRO A 9 -18.04 -35.22 -20.71
CA PRO A 9 -18.09 -35.20 -19.25
C PRO A 9 -16.84 -34.58 -18.63
N LEU A 10 -15.67 -34.77 -19.25
CA LEU A 10 -14.43 -34.16 -18.77
C LEU A 10 -14.48 -32.62 -18.88
N ALA A 11 -15.00 -32.08 -19.98
CA ALA A 11 -15.19 -30.64 -20.16
C ALA A 11 -16.20 -30.09 -19.15
N LEU A 12 -17.31 -30.80 -18.89
CA LEU A 12 -18.29 -30.42 -17.87
C LEU A 12 -17.67 -30.38 -16.46
N LEU A 13 -16.79 -31.35 -16.15
CA LEU A 13 -16.06 -31.36 -14.89
C LEU A 13 -15.17 -30.12 -14.75
N PHE A 14 -14.38 -29.79 -15.78
CA PHE A 14 -13.56 -28.57 -15.76
C PHE A 14 -14.40 -27.30 -15.66
N ALA A 15 -15.54 -27.22 -16.36
CA ALA A 15 -16.46 -26.10 -16.24
C ALA A 15 -17.01 -25.96 -14.82
N MET A 16 -17.43 -27.06 -14.19
CA MET A 16 -17.87 -27.06 -12.79
C MET A 16 -16.77 -26.63 -11.82
N LEU A 17 -15.55 -27.11 -12.02
CA LEU A 17 -14.40 -26.71 -11.19
C LEU A 17 -14.11 -25.21 -11.34
N ALA A 18 -14.13 -24.69 -12.56
CA ALA A 18 -13.92 -23.27 -12.82
C ALA A 18 -15.01 -22.40 -12.15
N ILE A 19 -16.29 -22.77 -12.29
CA ILE A 19 -17.40 -22.07 -11.65
C ILE A 19 -17.29 -22.16 -10.12
N GLY A 20 -16.97 -23.34 -9.59
CA GLY A 20 -16.80 -23.56 -8.14
C GLY A 20 -15.66 -22.72 -7.57
N ALA A 21 -14.51 -22.70 -8.23
CA ALA A 21 -13.37 -21.88 -7.85
C ALA A 21 -13.69 -20.38 -7.93
N PHE A 22 -14.40 -19.95 -8.98
CA PHE A 22 -14.84 -18.56 -9.13
C PHE A 22 -15.79 -18.14 -8.00
N VAL A 23 -16.82 -18.94 -7.70
CA VAL A 23 -17.77 -18.65 -6.61
C VAL A 23 -17.07 -18.65 -5.26
N TRP A 24 -16.10 -19.56 -5.04
CA TRP A 24 -15.30 -19.57 -3.83
C TRP A 24 -14.46 -18.29 -3.69
N SER A 25 -13.71 -17.90 -4.72
CA SER A 25 -12.92 -16.66 -4.76
C SER A 25 -13.80 -15.42 -4.54
N ALA A 26 -14.96 -15.36 -5.19
CA ALA A 26 -15.93 -14.28 -5.03
C ALA A 26 -16.48 -14.18 -3.61
N ARG A 27 -16.73 -15.31 -2.94
CA ARG A 27 -17.17 -15.34 -1.54
C ARG A 27 -16.04 -15.06 -0.55
N SER A 28 -14.79 -15.29 -0.94
CA SER A 28 -13.61 -15.03 -0.12
C SER A 28 -13.20 -13.55 -0.09
N GLY A 29 -13.92 -12.66 -0.77
CA GLY A 29 -13.65 -11.22 -0.74
C GLY A 29 -12.37 -10.81 -1.47
N GLN A 30 -11.80 -11.67 -2.32
CA GLN A 30 -10.55 -11.38 -3.05
C GLN A 30 -10.70 -10.17 -4.00
N PHE A 31 -11.93 -9.89 -4.44
CA PHE A 31 -12.22 -8.76 -5.33
C PHE A 31 -12.41 -7.43 -4.60
N ASP A 32 -12.46 -7.42 -3.26
CA ASP A 32 -12.68 -6.20 -2.48
C ASP A 32 -11.41 -5.32 -2.39
N ASP A 33 -10.23 -5.88 -2.68
CA ASP A 33 -8.93 -5.16 -2.66
C ASP A 33 -8.48 -4.70 -4.07
N LEU A 34 -9.39 -4.66 -5.05
CA LEU A 34 -9.09 -4.10 -6.38
C LEU A 34 -9.01 -2.56 -6.39
N ASP A 35 -9.59 -1.91 -5.38
CA ASP A 35 -9.62 -0.45 -5.25
C ASP A 35 -8.33 0.14 -4.63
N GLY A 36 -7.53 -0.65 -3.92
CA GLY A 36 -6.41 -0.19 -3.09
C GLY A 36 -5.13 0.28 -3.83
N PRO A 37 -4.69 -0.39 -4.92
CA PRO A 37 -3.44 -0.03 -5.59
C PRO A 37 -3.58 1.07 -6.66
N ALA A 38 -4.67 1.07 -7.43
CA ALA A 38 -4.85 1.98 -8.56
C ALA A 38 -5.13 3.44 -8.11
N ALA A 39 -5.81 3.62 -6.98
CA ALA A 39 -6.13 4.94 -6.45
C ALA A 39 -4.90 5.69 -5.92
N ARG A 40 -3.86 4.99 -5.46
CA ARG A 40 -2.65 5.61 -4.90
C ARG A 40 -1.77 6.29 -5.97
N ILE A 41 -1.65 5.66 -7.14
CA ILE A 41 -0.87 6.22 -8.27
C ILE A 41 -1.42 7.55 -8.79
N LEU A 42 -2.73 7.79 -8.68
CA LEU A 42 -3.35 9.02 -9.17
C LEU A 42 -3.36 10.15 -8.12
N HIS A 43 -3.21 9.83 -6.82
CA HIS A 43 -3.36 10.78 -5.72
C HIS A 43 -2.07 11.08 -4.92
N ASP A 44 -0.95 10.42 -5.22
CA ASP A 44 0.32 10.58 -4.48
C ASP A 44 1.16 11.82 -4.88
N ASP A 45 0.76 12.63 -5.89
CA ASP A 45 1.57 13.77 -6.37
C ASP A 45 1.26 15.13 -5.70
N ASP A 46 0.23 15.22 -4.85
CA ASP A 46 -0.27 16.52 -4.35
C ASP A 46 0.11 16.86 -2.88
N GLY A 47 0.82 15.99 -2.15
CA GLY A 47 0.97 16.10 -0.69
C GLY A 47 2.31 16.56 -0.10
N GLU A 48 3.45 16.32 -0.75
CA GLU A 48 4.74 16.30 -0.02
C GLU A 48 5.64 17.54 -0.23
N ARG A 49 5.12 18.69 -0.72
CA ARG A 49 5.97 19.87 -1.03
C ARG A 49 5.93 21.02 -0.03
N ASP A 50 5.04 21.04 0.95
CA ASP A 50 4.88 22.21 1.83
C ASP A 50 5.50 22.08 3.24
N ASP A 51 5.85 20.88 3.71
CA ASP A 51 6.33 20.71 5.10
C ASP A 51 7.86 20.85 5.26
N ALA A 52 8.64 20.72 4.18
CA ALA A 52 10.10 20.79 4.24
C ALA A 52 10.67 22.24 4.26
N ARG A 53 9.85 23.27 4.07
CA ARG A 53 10.29 24.68 3.97
C ARG A 53 9.92 25.54 5.18
N SER A 54 8.99 25.14 6.04
CA SER A 54 8.57 25.96 7.20
C SER A 54 9.46 25.79 8.44
N SER A 55 10.29 24.74 8.52
CA SER A 55 11.17 24.46 9.67
C SER A 55 12.56 25.11 9.59
N ARG A 56 12.83 25.96 8.58
CA ARG A 56 14.13 26.63 8.38
C ARG A 56 14.11 28.12 8.74
N GLY A 57 13.63 28.48 9.93
CA GLY A 57 13.71 29.89 10.34
C GLY A 57 13.19 30.23 11.73
N SER A 58 13.83 29.73 12.80
CA SER A 58 13.89 30.44 14.10
C SER A 58 14.70 29.65 15.14
N HIS A 59 16.02 29.62 14.98
CA HIS A 59 16.92 29.40 16.12
C HIS A 59 17.34 30.77 16.67
N PRO A 60 16.86 31.19 17.87
CA PRO A 60 17.41 32.36 18.53
C PRO A 60 18.79 31.98 19.10
N VAL A 61 19.85 32.50 18.50
CA VAL A 61 21.18 32.52 19.11
C VAL A 61 21.12 33.50 20.29
N SER A 62 20.82 32.97 21.48
CA SER A 62 20.90 33.71 22.74
C SER A 62 22.22 33.37 23.44
N GLY A 63 23.12 34.34 23.47
CA GLY A 63 24.46 34.21 24.01
C GLY A 63 24.50 34.09 25.53
N ASN A 64 25.50 33.33 26.00
CA ASN A 64 26.05 33.45 27.35
C ASN A 64 27.57 33.30 27.31
N VAL A 65 28.25 34.30 26.74
CA VAL A 65 29.65 34.54 27.05
C VAL A 65 29.68 35.23 28.42
N THR A 66 30.60 34.79 29.29
CA THR A 66 30.92 35.33 30.64
C THR A 66 30.21 34.62 31.80
N SER A 67 31.01 33.85 32.59
CA SER A 67 31.07 33.93 34.06
C SER A 67 31.49 32.61 34.75
N ARG A 68 32.63 32.00 34.41
CA ARG A 68 33.31 31.05 35.33
C ARG A 68 34.84 31.17 35.31
N ALA A 69 35.34 32.41 35.34
CA ALA A 69 36.62 32.70 35.95
C ALA A 69 36.37 32.98 37.44
N ARG A 70 36.43 31.93 38.29
CA ARG A 70 36.53 31.97 39.78
C ARG A 70 36.09 30.62 40.33
N SER A 71 37.00 29.67 40.50
CA SER A 71 36.90 28.58 41.49
C SER A 71 38.11 27.63 41.38
N LEU A 72 39.33 28.15 41.50
CA LEU A 72 40.50 27.35 41.88
C LEU A 72 41.38 28.27 42.75
N ALA A 73 40.88 28.50 43.96
CA ALA A 73 41.71 28.76 45.13
C ALA A 73 41.99 27.40 45.78
#